data_AF-A0A7T4PKJ3-F1
#
_entry.id   AF-A0A7T4PKJ3-F1
#
_cell.length_a   1.000
_cell.length_b   1.000
_cell.length_c   1.000
_cell.angle_alpha   90.00
_cell.angle_beta   90.00
_cell.angle_gamma   90.00
#
_symmetry.space_group_name_H-M   'P 1'
#
loop_
_entity.id
_entity.type
_entity.pdbx_description
1 polymer ?
#
loop_
_entity_poly.entity_id
_entity_poly.type
_entity_poly.pdbx_seq_one_letter_code
_entity_poly.pdbx_strand_id
1 'polypeptide(L)'
;MLFLYTVLVVCSAILLAAGVVEQRRHFASLEHIPTRVLVNGIRGKSSITRLCAGALRGGELTTVAKTTGTAARFIHPDATEEPVYRKFGIANVVEQIGIVRRAAAYNPDALVIECMAVMPALQEINQSKLIRSTIGVLCNVREDHLAEMGPTLDDVARSLCRSMPENGICVTAEKDRFDILQEEADARNCQLIYADPETVSDEELRGFSWFTFKENVAIALKVAELVGVGREVALQGMYDAPPDPGVLSVERYATEDGKKLRFANVFAANDPESTLMNINQLLDLGAIKRPLNVVINCRPDRVERNGQMGEIVPDLRPEKVFVIGHPAKSAIDAIPADWRDRAVDLGGDRRDPEEFMHQMLGQLGPDSSLVAIGNIHGQGELLLEHLAELPADESEDQAPEEPTPTYEPHVDPYQHYPEAYEERYTPVHTQQIQQIHAQQAHHAQQAHYAQQGQGQLPPGVHVPVQRTPDQPYENYAQQQQQPQYQHQYAQQQQHQQQYEQQQYQQNQQYGSHEGYAPQEPQPQPPAPRGLFEPRVPPVPPAHDDDQQWHSPGEPR
;
A
#
# COMPACT_ATOMS: atom_id res chain seq x y z
N MET A 1 -5.06 35.59 39.07
CA MET A 1 -3.93 35.36 38.13
C MET A 1 -2.94 34.33 38.64
N LEU A 2 -2.35 34.47 39.84
CA LEU A 2 -1.41 33.49 40.42
C LEU A 2 -1.93 32.05 40.47
N PHE A 3 -3.18 31.84 40.92
CA PHE A 3 -3.79 30.51 40.96
C PHE A 3 -3.84 29.83 39.58
N LEU A 4 -4.34 30.53 38.55
CA LEU A 4 -4.42 29.99 37.18
C LEU A 4 -3.03 29.72 36.58
N TYR A 5 -2.05 30.57 36.87
CA TYR A 5 -0.66 30.35 36.47
C TYR A 5 -0.08 29.09 37.12
N THR A 6 -0.28 28.90 38.44
CA THR A 6 0.15 27.69 39.14
C THR A 6 -0.52 26.44 38.58
N VAL A 7 -1.82 26.48 38.30
CA VAL A 7 -2.54 25.36 37.67
C VAL A 7 -1.94 25.03 36.30
N LEU A 8 -1.72 26.03 35.45
CA LEU A 8 -1.13 25.82 34.12
C LEU A 8 0.28 25.20 34.21
N VAL A 9 1.13 25.70 35.12
CA VAL A 9 2.48 25.17 35.33
C VAL A 9 2.44 23.73 35.83
N VAL A 10 1.56 23.41 36.78
CA VAL A 10 1.41 22.04 37.29
C VAL A 10 0.89 21.11 36.21
N CYS A 11 -0.14 21.50 35.45
CA CYS A 11 -0.64 20.71 34.32
C CYS A 11 0.45 20.49 33.26
N SER A 12 1.22 21.52 32.93
CA SER A 12 2.32 21.42 31.97
C SER A 12 3.43 20.50 32.47
N ALA A 13 3.76 20.57 33.77
CA ALA A 13 4.75 19.69 34.40
C ALA A 13 4.28 18.23 34.42
N ILE A 14 3.00 17.97 34.69
CA ILE A 14 2.41 16.63 34.64
C ILE A 14 2.46 16.08 33.22
N LEU A 15 2.06 16.88 32.21
CA LEU A 15 2.11 16.47 30.81
C LEU A 15 3.55 16.19 30.34
N LEU A 16 4.51 17.03 30.73
CA LEU A 16 5.93 16.82 30.44
C LEU A 16 6.43 15.51 31.07
N ALA A 17 6.12 15.29 32.36
CA ALA A 17 6.51 14.07 33.06
C ALA A 17 5.89 12.82 32.40
N ALA A 18 4.61 12.88 32.02
CA ALA A 18 3.92 11.80 31.32
C ALA A 18 4.58 11.48 29.98
N GLY A 19 4.90 12.51 29.17
CA GLY A 19 5.58 12.35 27.88
C GLY A 19 6.98 11.77 28.03
N VAL A 20 7.75 12.19 29.03
CA VAL A 20 9.07 11.60 29.33
C VAL A 20 8.95 10.13 29.74
N VAL A 21 7.95 9.77 30.55
CA VAL A 21 7.71 8.38 30.95
C VAL A 21 7.30 7.51 29.75
N GLU A 22 6.41 8.01 28.90
CA GLU A 22 6.01 7.34 27.66
C GLU A 22 7.20 7.11 26.72
N GLN A 23 8.00 8.16 26.48
CA GLN A 23 9.18 8.06 25.63
C GLN A 23 10.19 7.05 26.17
N ARG A 24 10.44 7.06 27.49
CA ARG A 24 11.36 6.09 28.12
C ARG A 24 10.86 4.66 28.00
N ARG A 25 9.54 4.43 28.15
CA ARG A 25 8.94 3.11 27.98
C ARG A 25 9.05 2.62 26.55
N HIS A 26 8.81 3.51 25.57
CA HIS A 26 8.97 3.20 24.16
C HIS A 26 10.43 2.85 23.82
N PHE A 27 11.38 3.64 24.32
CA PHE A 27 12.80 3.36 24.12
C PHE A 27 13.24 2.05 24.76
N ALA A 28 12.73 1.73 25.96
CA ALA A 28 12.95 0.43 26.55
C ALA A 28 12.42 -0.69 25.63
N SER A 29 11.22 -0.56 25.05
CA SER A 29 10.71 -1.54 24.09
C SER A 29 11.60 -1.68 22.84
N LEU A 30 12.16 -0.58 22.32
CA LEU A 30 13.11 -0.63 21.20
C LEU A 30 14.42 -1.34 21.58
N GLU A 31 14.94 -1.11 22.78
CA GLU A 31 16.16 -1.73 23.29
C GLU A 31 16.03 -3.25 23.48
N HIS A 32 14.81 -3.78 23.65
CA HIS A 32 14.55 -5.21 23.71
C HIS A 32 14.60 -5.91 22.34
N ILE A 33 14.63 -5.15 21.24
CA ILE A 33 14.61 -5.68 19.88
C ILE A 33 15.96 -5.34 19.23
N PRO A 34 16.97 -6.21 19.24
CA PRO A 34 18.33 -5.86 18.88
C PRO A 34 18.47 -5.45 17.41
N THR A 35 17.80 -6.18 16.51
CA THR A 35 17.78 -5.87 15.07
C THR A 35 16.49 -5.17 14.70
N ARG A 36 16.57 -3.96 14.15
CA ARG A 36 15.41 -3.20 13.68
C ARG A 36 15.66 -2.76 12.25
N VAL A 37 14.94 -3.36 11.32
CA VAL A 37 15.04 -3.08 9.89
C VAL A 37 13.94 -2.10 9.50
N LEU A 38 14.28 -0.91 9.02
CA LEU A 38 13.31 0.06 8.51
C LEU A 38 13.36 0.09 6.98
N VAL A 39 12.29 -0.37 6.34
CA VAL A 39 12.16 -0.43 4.88
C VAL A 39 11.45 0.81 4.35
N ASN A 40 12.10 1.57 3.49
CA ASN A 40 11.57 2.79 2.88
C ASN A 40 11.90 2.84 1.37
N GLY A 41 11.19 3.67 0.62
CA GLY A 41 11.30 3.76 -0.83
C GLY A 41 9.95 4.03 -1.49
N ILE A 42 9.93 4.21 -2.80
CA ILE A 42 8.68 4.49 -3.50
C ILE A 42 7.88 3.20 -3.72
N ARG A 43 8.46 2.20 -4.39
CA ARG A 43 7.80 0.91 -4.68
C ARG A 43 8.46 -0.28 -3.98
N GLY A 44 7.70 -1.36 -3.76
CA GLY A 44 8.23 -2.64 -3.26
C GLY A 44 8.44 -2.75 -1.74
N LYS A 45 8.07 -1.72 -0.96
CA LYS A 45 8.26 -1.69 0.49
C LYS A 45 7.63 -2.88 1.23
N SER A 46 6.35 -3.17 0.97
CA SER A 46 5.67 -4.31 1.60
C SER A 46 6.35 -5.64 1.25
N SER A 47 6.65 -5.87 -0.02
CA SER A 47 7.29 -7.10 -0.51
C SER A 47 8.66 -7.29 0.12
N ILE A 48 9.50 -6.25 0.15
CA ILE A 48 10.82 -6.31 0.78
C ILE A 48 10.70 -6.55 2.29
N THR A 49 9.74 -5.92 2.96
CA THR A 49 9.48 -6.15 4.40
C THR A 49 9.17 -7.62 4.67
N ARG A 50 8.32 -8.24 3.83
CA ARG A 50 7.95 -9.65 3.93
C ARG A 50 9.10 -10.58 3.61
N LEU A 51 9.87 -10.28 2.56
CA LEU A 51 11.07 -11.05 2.18
C LEU A 51 12.14 -10.99 3.27
N CYS A 52 12.44 -9.82 3.81
CA CYS A 52 13.36 -9.69 4.94
C CYS A 52 12.85 -10.51 6.13
N ALA A 53 11.58 -10.38 6.51
CA ALA A 53 11.03 -11.15 7.62
C ALA A 53 11.09 -12.67 7.39
N GLY A 54 10.77 -13.12 6.18
CA GLY A 54 10.89 -14.52 5.76
C GLY A 54 12.33 -15.02 5.84
N ALA A 55 13.27 -14.27 5.26
CA ALA A 55 14.69 -14.59 5.29
C ALA A 55 15.22 -14.77 6.71
N LEU A 56 14.87 -13.84 7.62
CA LEU A 56 15.30 -13.89 9.01
C LEU A 56 14.68 -15.07 9.76
N ARG A 57 13.39 -15.38 9.53
CA ARG A 57 12.76 -16.58 10.09
C ARG A 57 13.37 -17.88 9.58
N GLY A 58 13.76 -17.93 8.30
CA GLY A 58 14.48 -19.06 7.73
C GLY A 58 15.82 -19.33 8.45
N GLY A 59 16.45 -18.28 8.96
CA GLY A 59 17.61 -18.35 9.86
C GLY A 59 17.29 -18.63 11.32
N GLU A 60 16.08 -19.11 11.63
CA GLU A 60 15.58 -19.40 12.99
C GLU A 60 15.52 -18.18 13.93
N LEU A 61 15.53 -16.96 13.39
CA LEU A 61 15.37 -15.75 14.20
C LEU A 61 13.89 -15.46 14.48
N THR A 62 13.57 -15.18 15.74
CA THR A 62 12.24 -14.73 16.16
C THR A 62 11.99 -13.35 15.56
N THR A 63 11.25 -13.30 14.45
CA THR A 63 11.09 -12.07 13.66
C THR A 63 9.65 -11.63 13.59
N VAL A 64 9.38 -10.41 14.05
CA VAL A 64 8.09 -9.73 13.88
C VAL A 64 8.19 -8.78 12.71
N ALA A 65 7.11 -8.62 11.93
CA ALA A 65 7.09 -7.63 10.87
C ALA A 65 5.79 -6.83 10.80
N LYS A 66 5.86 -5.67 10.15
CA LYS A 66 4.68 -4.83 9.90
C LYS A 66 4.74 -4.13 8.55
N THR A 67 3.73 -4.35 7.73
CA THR A 67 3.53 -3.68 6.44
C THR A 67 2.50 -2.56 6.53
N THR A 68 2.58 -1.59 5.61
CA THR A 68 1.74 -0.39 5.60
C THR A 68 0.91 -0.21 4.35
N GLY A 69 1.14 -1.03 3.31
CA GLY A 69 0.49 -1.01 1.99
C GLY A 69 -1.02 -1.28 1.98
N THR A 70 -1.53 -1.81 0.85
CA THR A 70 -2.98 -1.95 0.53
C THR A 70 -3.80 -2.51 1.69
N ALA A 71 -3.26 -3.48 2.41
CA ALA A 71 -3.76 -3.89 3.72
C ALA A 71 -2.61 -3.84 4.73
N ALA A 72 -2.76 -3.03 5.78
CA ALA A 72 -1.77 -2.99 6.85
C ALA A 72 -1.84 -4.25 7.70
N ARG A 73 -0.72 -4.95 7.83
CA ARG A 73 -0.62 -6.24 8.54
C ARG A 73 0.44 -6.19 9.61
N PHE A 74 0.12 -6.77 10.76
CA PHE A 74 1.10 -7.19 11.74
C PHE A 74 1.36 -8.67 11.51
N ILE A 75 2.62 -9.03 11.32
CA ILE A 75 3.07 -10.37 10.96
C ILE A 75 3.80 -10.94 12.18
N HIS A 76 3.25 -12.02 12.72
CA HIS A 76 3.74 -12.70 13.91
C HIS A 76 5.02 -13.51 13.63
N PRO A 77 5.74 -13.96 14.67
CA PRO A 77 6.94 -14.79 14.51
C PRO A 77 6.73 -16.09 13.72
N ASP A 78 5.51 -16.64 13.74
CA ASP A 78 5.11 -17.83 12.99
C ASP A 78 4.58 -17.52 11.58
N ALA A 79 4.78 -16.30 11.10
CA ALA A 79 4.29 -15.77 9.83
C ALA A 79 2.75 -15.62 9.72
N THR A 80 1.97 -15.92 10.76
CA THR A 80 0.54 -15.58 10.78
C THR A 80 0.34 -14.07 10.79
N GLU A 81 -0.81 -13.60 10.32
CA GLU A 81 -1.06 -12.17 10.14
C GLU A 81 -2.39 -11.72 10.71
N GLU A 82 -2.38 -10.54 11.33
CA GLU A 82 -3.58 -9.84 11.75
C GLU A 82 -3.67 -8.45 11.09
N PRO A 83 -4.88 -7.97 10.73
CA PRO A 83 -5.05 -6.60 10.27
C PRO A 83 -4.65 -5.58 11.35
N VAL A 84 -3.94 -4.53 10.96
CA VAL A 84 -3.71 -3.36 11.82
C VAL A 84 -4.89 -2.40 11.67
N TYR A 85 -5.81 -2.44 12.63
CA TYR A 85 -6.98 -1.55 12.63
C TYR A 85 -6.60 -0.10 12.95
N ARG A 86 -6.95 0.81 12.03
CA ARG A 86 -6.68 2.24 12.16
C ARG A 86 -7.93 2.99 12.58
N LYS A 87 -7.78 3.89 13.55
CA LYS A 87 -8.88 4.77 13.98
C LYS A 87 -9.28 5.68 12.81
N PHE A 88 -10.56 5.64 12.43
CA PHE A 88 -11.11 6.35 11.26
C PHE A 88 -10.48 5.98 9.90
N GLY A 89 -9.75 4.86 9.81
CA GLY A 89 -9.06 4.46 8.58
C GLY A 89 -7.84 5.31 8.22
N ILE A 90 -7.42 6.24 9.08
CA ILE A 90 -6.32 7.18 8.81
C ILE A 90 -5.00 6.58 9.31
N ALA A 91 -4.00 6.51 8.43
CA ALA A 91 -2.64 6.12 8.80
C ALA A 91 -1.96 7.24 9.61
N ASN A 92 -1.30 6.87 10.70
CA ASN A 92 -0.59 7.83 11.54
C ASN A 92 0.70 7.20 12.07
N VAL A 93 1.82 7.90 11.93
CA VAL A 93 3.14 7.44 12.40
C VAL A 93 3.15 7.07 13.89
N VAL A 94 2.28 7.67 14.71
CA VAL A 94 2.13 7.35 16.14
C VAL A 94 1.70 5.90 16.37
N GLU A 95 1.05 5.25 15.39
CA GLU A 95 0.68 3.82 15.49
C GLU A 95 1.90 2.92 15.74
N GLN A 96 3.09 3.34 15.27
CA GLN A 96 4.33 2.60 15.42
C GLN A 96 4.73 2.39 16.89
N ILE A 97 4.35 3.28 17.80
CA ILE A 97 4.60 3.11 19.25
C ILE A 97 3.88 1.85 19.76
N GLY A 98 2.63 1.66 19.34
CA GLY A 98 1.84 0.48 19.71
C GLY A 98 2.38 -0.80 19.09
N ILE A 99 2.80 -0.73 17.81
CA ILE A 99 3.40 -1.86 17.09
C ILE A 99 4.71 -2.31 17.74
N VAL A 100 5.62 -1.39 18.03
CA VAL A 100 6.90 -1.71 18.70
C VAL A 100 6.66 -2.33 20.07
N ARG A 101 5.74 -1.77 20.86
CA ARG A 101 5.39 -2.34 22.18
C ARG A 101 4.83 -3.75 22.06
N ARG A 102 3.98 -4.01 21.06
CA ARG A 102 3.44 -5.36 20.79
C ARG A 102 4.54 -6.31 20.33
N ALA A 103 5.39 -5.88 19.40
CA ALA A 103 6.51 -6.66 18.89
C ALA A 103 7.47 -7.06 20.03
N ALA A 104 7.83 -6.12 20.91
CA ALA A 104 8.72 -6.37 22.04
C ALA A 104 8.19 -7.45 23.01
N ALA A 105 6.88 -7.68 23.10
CA ALA A 105 6.29 -8.71 23.95
C ALA A 105 6.63 -10.15 23.47
N TYR A 106 7.03 -10.32 22.21
CA TYR A 106 7.52 -11.59 21.67
C TYR A 106 9.00 -11.84 21.96
N ASN A 107 9.72 -10.90 22.60
CA ASN A 107 11.18 -10.90 22.72
C ASN A 107 11.89 -11.23 21.40
N PRO A 108 11.59 -10.50 20.30
CA PRO A 108 12.08 -10.88 18.99
C PRO A 108 13.56 -10.53 18.82
N ASP A 109 14.27 -11.35 18.06
CA ASP A 109 15.61 -11.06 17.57
C ASP A 109 15.58 -9.92 16.55
N ALA A 110 14.50 -9.83 15.76
CA ALA A 110 14.34 -8.81 14.73
C ALA A 110 12.91 -8.24 14.61
N LEU A 111 12.84 -6.94 14.34
CA LEU A 111 11.64 -6.26 13.84
C LEU A 111 11.91 -5.72 12.44
N VAL A 112 11.12 -6.14 11.45
CA VAL A 112 11.16 -5.58 10.09
C VAL A 112 9.92 -4.73 9.87
N ILE A 113 10.10 -3.45 9.60
CA ILE A 113 8.98 -2.53 9.52
C ILE A 113 9.07 -1.59 8.34
N GLU A 114 7.94 -1.43 7.67
CA GLU A 114 7.79 -0.49 6.58
C GLU A 114 7.62 0.96 7.08
N CYS A 115 8.27 1.90 6.40
CA CYS A 115 8.06 3.33 6.54
C CYS A 115 6.78 3.76 5.83
N MET A 116 5.86 4.38 6.58
CA MET A 116 4.63 4.96 6.04
C MET A 116 4.73 6.46 5.76
N ALA A 117 5.82 7.11 6.18
CA ALA A 117 5.92 8.56 6.18
C ALA A 117 6.34 9.06 4.80
N VAL A 118 5.51 9.92 4.22
CA VAL A 118 5.81 10.60 2.95
C VAL A 118 6.67 11.85 3.21
N MET A 119 6.25 12.69 4.15
CA MET A 119 6.95 13.95 4.46
C MET A 119 8.34 13.71 5.07
N PRO A 120 9.41 14.40 4.59
CA PRO A 120 10.77 14.23 5.08
C PRO A 120 10.91 14.34 6.61
N ALA A 121 10.22 15.32 7.23
CA ALA A 121 10.24 15.51 8.68
C ALA A 121 9.62 14.34 9.45
N LEU A 122 8.59 13.71 8.89
CA LEU A 122 7.97 12.52 9.50
C LEU A 122 8.84 11.28 9.31
N GLN A 123 9.55 11.16 8.18
CA GLN A 123 10.53 10.10 7.97
C GLN A 123 11.66 10.19 9.01
N GLU A 124 12.17 11.41 9.24
CA GLU A 124 13.21 11.66 10.25
C GLU A 124 12.74 11.34 11.67
N ILE A 125 11.51 11.72 12.03
CA ILE A 125 10.92 11.35 13.34
C ILE A 125 10.75 9.84 13.45
N ASN A 126 10.29 9.18 12.38
CA ASN A 126 10.10 7.74 12.36
C ASN A 126 11.43 7.02 12.61
N GLN A 127 12.50 7.47 11.96
CA GLN A 127 13.83 6.89 12.16
C GLN A 127 14.45 7.26 13.52
N SER A 128 14.54 8.54 13.86
CA SER A 128 15.27 9.01 15.05
C SER A 128 14.58 8.71 16.38
N LYS A 129 13.25 8.54 16.39
CA LYS A 129 12.48 8.36 17.62
C LYS A 129 11.61 7.12 17.65
N LEU A 130 10.88 6.82 16.58
CA LEU A 130 9.85 5.77 16.63
C LEU A 130 10.43 4.37 16.43
N ILE A 131 11.36 4.20 15.49
CA ILE A 131 11.90 2.89 15.12
C ILE A 131 13.38 2.74 15.51
N ARG A 132 14.19 3.81 15.40
CA ARG A 132 15.63 3.78 15.67
C ARG A 132 16.30 2.57 15.00
N SER A 133 16.09 2.43 13.70
CA SER A 133 16.56 1.25 12.96
C SER A 133 18.06 1.05 13.12
N THR A 134 18.49 -0.21 13.19
CA THR A 134 19.91 -0.58 13.10
C THR A 134 20.33 -0.76 11.64
N ILE A 135 19.38 -1.19 10.80
CA ILE A 135 19.54 -1.35 9.36
C ILE A 135 18.41 -0.58 8.67
N GLY A 136 18.76 0.43 7.89
CA GLY A 136 17.85 1.08 6.96
C GLY A 136 17.84 0.35 5.62
N VAL A 137 16.71 0.35 4.92
CA VAL A 137 16.60 -0.14 3.55
C VAL A 137 15.96 0.94 2.70
N LEU A 138 16.59 1.27 1.57
CA LEU A 138 16.06 2.17 0.55
C LEU A 138 15.85 1.39 -0.75
N CYS A 139 14.60 1.08 -1.07
CA CYS A 139 14.26 0.14 -2.14
C CYS A 139 14.58 0.69 -3.54
N ASN A 140 14.10 1.90 -3.84
CA ASN A 140 14.25 2.62 -5.11
C ASN A 140 13.81 4.08 -4.95
N VAL A 141 14.29 4.92 -5.86
CA VAL A 141 13.89 6.32 -6.04
C VAL A 141 13.08 6.42 -7.33
N ARG A 142 11.83 6.91 -7.24
CA ARG A 142 10.93 7.08 -8.38
C ARG A 142 10.09 8.35 -8.21
N GLU A 143 9.46 8.80 -9.29
CA GLU A 143 8.56 9.94 -9.23
C GLU A 143 7.27 9.54 -8.51
N ASP A 144 7.08 10.10 -7.32
CA ASP A 144 5.85 10.01 -6.53
C ASP A 144 5.89 11.11 -5.46
N HIS A 145 4.73 11.62 -5.04
CA HIS A 145 4.64 12.61 -3.96
C HIS A 145 5.59 13.82 -4.08
N LEU A 146 5.80 14.33 -5.30
CA LEU A 146 6.75 15.43 -5.56
C LEU A 146 6.40 16.73 -4.82
N ALA A 147 5.11 16.93 -4.50
CA ALA A 147 4.68 18.08 -3.71
C ALA A 147 5.22 18.03 -2.27
N GLU A 148 5.35 16.83 -1.70
CA GLU A 148 5.82 16.61 -0.34
C GLU A 148 7.32 16.33 -0.25
N MET A 149 7.86 15.59 -1.22
CA MET A 149 9.25 15.12 -1.22
C MET A 149 10.21 16.05 -1.97
N GLY A 150 9.66 16.94 -2.79
CA GLY A 150 10.41 17.88 -3.62
C GLY A 150 10.25 17.59 -5.11
N PRO A 151 10.51 18.60 -5.96
CA PRO A 151 10.09 18.59 -7.36
C PRO A 151 10.90 17.64 -8.26
N THR A 152 12.07 17.15 -7.84
CA THR A 152 12.94 16.30 -8.65
C THR A 152 13.20 14.94 -8.01
N LEU A 153 13.62 13.95 -8.81
CA LEU A 153 14.06 12.63 -8.32
C LEU A 153 15.22 12.74 -7.31
N ASP A 154 16.10 13.73 -7.47
CA ASP A 154 17.20 13.99 -6.54
C ASP A 154 16.66 14.46 -5.18
N ASP A 155 15.60 15.28 -5.18
CA ASP A 155 14.91 15.69 -3.95
C ASP A 155 14.21 14.49 -3.30
N VAL A 156 13.56 13.63 -4.09
CA VAL A 156 12.96 12.38 -3.59
C VAL A 156 14.03 11.50 -2.95
N ALA A 157 15.21 11.33 -3.58
CA ALA A 157 16.31 10.58 -3.01
C ALA A 157 16.75 11.14 -1.65
N ARG A 158 16.97 12.47 -1.56
CA ARG A 158 17.36 13.14 -0.30
C ARG A 158 16.27 13.08 0.77
N SER A 159 15.00 13.13 0.37
CA SER A 159 13.83 12.95 1.23
C SER A 159 13.83 11.55 1.85
N LEU A 160 13.98 10.51 1.02
CA LEU A 160 14.06 9.11 1.47
C LEU A 160 15.26 8.86 2.39
N CYS A 161 16.40 9.52 2.16
CA CYS A 161 17.57 9.43 3.02
C CYS A 161 17.34 9.93 4.47
N ARG A 162 16.22 10.63 4.74
CA ARG A 162 15.82 10.99 6.11
C ARG A 162 15.46 9.78 6.97
N SER A 163 15.21 8.61 6.37
CA SER A 163 15.03 7.36 7.11
C SER A 163 16.33 6.58 7.36
N MET A 164 17.49 7.05 6.88
CA MET A 164 18.77 6.37 7.13
C MET A 164 19.16 6.44 8.62
N PRO A 165 19.69 5.34 9.19
CA PRO A 165 20.20 5.37 10.56
C PRO A 165 21.51 6.16 10.67
N GLU A 166 21.64 6.92 11.76
CA GLU A 166 22.92 7.50 12.17
C GLU A 166 23.82 6.42 12.76
N ASN A 167 25.09 6.36 12.34
CA ASN A 167 26.05 5.35 12.80
C ASN A 167 25.57 3.90 12.58
N GLY A 168 24.75 3.68 11.56
CA GLY A 168 24.17 2.38 11.22
C GLY A 168 24.52 1.95 9.80
N ILE A 169 23.74 1.01 9.26
CA ILE A 169 23.91 0.49 7.91
C ILE A 169 22.65 0.81 7.10
N CYS A 170 22.81 1.15 5.83
CA CYS A 170 21.72 1.26 4.89
C CYS A 170 21.98 0.36 3.67
N VAL A 171 20.99 -0.46 3.29
CA VAL A 171 21.04 -1.33 2.11
C VAL A 171 20.15 -0.75 1.01
N THR A 172 20.62 -0.77 -0.23
CA THR A 172 19.85 -0.31 -1.39
C THR A 172 20.18 -1.09 -2.65
N ALA A 173 19.21 -1.25 -3.54
CA ALA A 173 19.44 -1.69 -4.93
C ALA A 173 19.36 -0.51 -5.93
N GLU A 174 19.18 0.72 -5.45
CA GLU A 174 19.12 1.93 -6.28
C GLU A 174 20.48 2.21 -6.94
N LYS A 175 20.50 2.28 -8.26
CA LYS A 175 21.72 2.45 -9.05
C LYS A 175 21.87 3.88 -9.58
N ASP A 176 20.79 4.49 -10.06
CA ASP A 176 20.86 5.74 -10.83
C ASP A 176 21.13 6.95 -9.94
N ARG A 177 20.75 6.85 -8.66
CA ARG A 177 20.97 7.89 -7.65
C ARG A 177 21.90 7.47 -6.53
N PHE A 178 22.64 6.37 -6.71
CA PHE A 178 23.53 5.83 -5.70
C PHE A 178 24.48 6.90 -5.11
N ASP A 179 25.02 7.79 -5.95
CA ASP A 179 25.92 8.86 -5.51
C ASP A 179 25.28 9.82 -4.49
N ILE A 180 23.98 10.15 -4.66
CA ILE A 180 23.24 11.00 -3.73
C ILE A 180 22.99 10.25 -2.42
N LEU A 181 22.59 8.98 -2.52
CA LEU A 181 22.42 8.14 -1.33
C LEU A 181 23.75 8.03 -0.56
N GLN A 182 24.88 7.89 -1.26
CA GLN A 182 26.20 7.79 -0.65
C GLN A 182 26.59 9.08 0.08
N GLU A 183 26.37 10.26 -0.54
CA GLU A 183 26.60 11.57 0.09
C GLU A 183 25.80 11.71 1.40
N GLU A 184 24.51 11.37 1.36
CA GLU A 184 23.63 11.46 2.53
C GLU A 184 23.98 10.42 3.62
N ALA A 185 24.44 9.24 3.22
CA ALA A 185 24.90 8.20 4.14
C ALA A 185 26.19 8.64 4.87
N ASP A 186 27.17 9.16 4.13
CA ASP A 186 28.43 9.68 4.68
C ASP A 186 28.17 10.81 5.70
N ALA A 187 27.24 11.72 5.39
CA ALA A 187 26.84 12.81 6.28
C ALA A 187 26.25 12.32 7.63
N ARG A 188 25.72 11.09 7.68
CA ARG A 188 25.14 10.44 8.87
C ARG A 188 26.07 9.41 9.51
N ASN A 189 27.30 9.28 9.01
CA ASN A 189 28.20 8.17 9.35
C ASN A 189 27.50 6.81 9.19
N CYS A 190 26.67 6.69 8.15
CA CYS A 190 25.92 5.49 7.80
C CYS A 190 26.68 4.73 6.71
N GLN A 191 26.88 3.43 6.88
CA GLN A 191 27.47 2.60 5.84
C GLN A 191 26.41 2.27 4.79
N LEU A 192 26.53 2.81 3.58
CA LEU A 192 25.70 2.42 2.45
C LEU A 192 26.23 1.14 1.79
N ILE A 193 25.35 0.18 1.54
CA ILE A 193 25.67 -1.11 0.90
C ILE A 193 24.76 -1.29 -0.30
N TYR A 194 25.38 -1.46 -1.47
CA TYR A 194 24.68 -1.82 -2.69
C TYR A 194 24.35 -3.32 -2.70
N ALA A 195 23.08 -3.66 -2.90
CA ALA A 195 22.58 -5.00 -3.10
C ALA A 195 22.40 -5.25 -4.59
N ASP A 196 23.40 -5.91 -5.19
CA ASP A 196 23.45 -6.16 -6.64
C ASP A 196 22.40 -7.20 -7.07
N PRO A 197 21.40 -6.81 -7.90
CA PRO A 197 20.36 -7.71 -8.40
C PRO A 197 20.90 -8.86 -9.25
N GLU A 198 22.06 -8.69 -9.90
CA GLU A 198 22.68 -9.72 -10.74
C GLU A 198 23.19 -10.92 -9.92
N THR A 199 23.29 -10.76 -8.60
CA THR A 199 23.60 -11.88 -7.70
C THR A 199 22.42 -12.83 -7.48
N VAL A 200 21.22 -12.48 -7.98
CA VAL A 200 20.02 -13.32 -7.92
C VAL A 200 19.77 -13.93 -9.30
N SER A 201 19.79 -15.25 -9.36
CA SER A 201 19.53 -16.00 -10.57
C SER A 201 18.03 -16.10 -10.88
N ASP A 202 17.69 -16.34 -12.15
CA ASP A 202 16.30 -16.59 -12.56
C ASP A 202 15.76 -17.92 -12.01
N GLU A 203 16.65 -18.84 -11.64
CA GLU A 203 16.28 -20.09 -10.95
C GLU A 203 15.85 -19.81 -9.52
N GLU A 204 16.57 -18.95 -8.79
CA GLU A 204 16.16 -18.50 -7.45
C GLU A 204 14.82 -17.73 -7.50
N LEU A 205 14.58 -16.93 -8.54
CA LEU A 205 13.28 -16.28 -8.71
C LEU A 205 12.12 -17.28 -8.93
N ARG A 206 12.38 -18.39 -9.61
CA ARG A 206 11.37 -19.43 -9.87
C ARG A 206 10.94 -20.18 -8.61
N GLY A 207 11.67 -20.07 -7.50
CA GLY A 207 11.28 -20.64 -6.22
C GLY A 207 10.10 -19.93 -5.54
N PHE A 208 9.77 -18.70 -5.95
CA PHE A 208 8.64 -17.96 -5.40
C PHE A 208 7.31 -18.39 -6.04
N SER A 209 6.29 -18.64 -5.21
CA SER A 209 4.90 -18.88 -5.65
C SER A 209 4.19 -17.61 -6.14
N TRP A 210 4.87 -16.47 -6.07
CA TRP A 210 4.35 -15.15 -6.40
C TRP A 210 5.44 -14.31 -7.07
N PHE A 211 5.02 -13.30 -7.81
CA PHE A 211 5.92 -12.51 -8.61
C PHE A 211 6.73 -11.51 -7.76
N THR A 212 8.06 -11.59 -7.84
CA THR A 212 8.99 -10.67 -7.17
C THR A 212 10.11 -10.20 -8.11
N PHE A 213 10.84 -9.17 -7.67
CA PHE A 213 11.95 -8.57 -8.42
C PHE A 213 13.30 -8.98 -7.82
N LYS A 214 14.34 -9.11 -8.66
CA LYS A 214 15.71 -9.44 -8.21
C LYS A 214 16.22 -8.45 -7.19
N GLU A 215 15.94 -7.17 -7.38
CA GLU A 215 16.26 -6.06 -6.48
C GLU A 215 15.72 -6.33 -5.07
N ASN A 216 14.46 -6.75 -4.97
CA ASN A 216 13.81 -7.02 -3.68
C ASN A 216 14.47 -8.21 -2.97
N VAL A 217 14.78 -9.27 -3.72
CA VAL A 217 15.42 -10.49 -3.20
C VAL A 217 16.87 -10.19 -2.79
N ALA A 218 17.63 -9.46 -3.61
CA ALA A 218 19.00 -9.05 -3.33
C ALA A 218 19.10 -8.21 -2.05
N ILE A 219 18.18 -7.26 -1.86
CA ILE A 219 18.07 -6.48 -0.62
C ILE A 219 17.82 -7.40 0.58
N ALA A 220 16.82 -8.29 0.51
CA ALA A 220 16.49 -9.18 1.62
C ALA A 220 17.63 -10.14 1.97
N LEU A 221 18.30 -10.69 0.96
CA LEU A 221 19.51 -11.49 1.11
C LEU A 221 20.64 -10.73 1.80
N LYS A 222 20.88 -9.48 1.39
CA LYS A 222 21.92 -8.65 2.00
C LYS A 222 21.58 -8.31 3.46
N VAL A 223 20.31 -8.02 3.77
CA VAL A 223 19.86 -7.82 5.16
C VAL A 223 20.06 -9.10 5.99
N ALA A 224 19.74 -10.27 5.45
CA ALA A 224 19.93 -11.56 6.11
C ALA A 224 21.42 -11.85 6.40
N GLU A 225 22.29 -11.59 5.42
CA GLU A 225 23.75 -11.70 5.56
C GLU A 225 24.28 -10.81 6.71
N LEU A 226 23.83 -9.56 6.79
CA LEU A 226 24.27 -8.60 7.82
C LEU A 226 23.93 -9.05 9.25
N VAL A 227 22.93 -9.91 9.42
CA VAL A 227 22.54 -10.45 10.72
C VAL A 227 22.96 -11.91 10.92
N GLY A 228 23.80 -12.43 10.01
CA GLY A 228 24.42 -13.75 10.14
C GLY A 228 23.59 -14.92 9.63
N VAL A 229 22.52 -14.68 8.86
CA VAL A 229 21.71 -15.74 8.26
C VAL A 229 22.31 -16.17 6.93
N GLY A 230 22.48 -17.48 6.74
CA GLY A 230 23.03 -18.06 5.51
C GLY A 230 22.10 -17.89 4.31
N ARG A 231 22.67 -17.73 3.10
CA ARG A 231 21.90 -17.49 1.86
C ARG A 231 20.82 -18.54 1.59
N GLU A 232 21.16 -19.83 1.69
CA GLU A 232 20.24 -20.92 1.36
C GLU A 232 19.02 -20.93 2.28
N VAL A 233 19.23 -20.83 3.60
CA VAL A 233 18.13 -20.77 4.58
C VAL A 233 17.34 -19.46 4.49
N ALA A 234 17.99 -18.35 4.12
CA ALA A 234 17.32 -17.09 3.83
C ALA A 234 16.38 -17.21 2.62
N LEU A 235 16.85 -17.79 1.51
CA LEU A 235 16.02 -18.03 0.32
C LEU A 235 14.84 -18.94 0.63
N GLN A 236 15.08 -20.05 1.35
CA GLN A 236 14.00 -20.93 1.75
C GLN A 236 12.95 -20.20 2.58
N GLY A 237 13.37 -19.43 3.60
CA GLY A 237 12.46 -18.62 4.40
C GLY A 237 11.73 -17.53 3.60
N MET A 238 12.32 -17.04 2.50
CA MET A 238 11.67 -16.12 1.57
C MET A 238 10.60 -16.80 0.71
N TYR A 239 10.85 -18.03 0.23
CA TYR A 239 9.86 -18.81 -0.52
C TYR A 239 8.65 -19.17 0.34
N ASP A 240 8.89 -19.50 1.62
CA ASP A 240 7.84 -19.85 2.58
C ASP A 240 7.08 -18.62 3.11
N ALA A 241 7.54 -17.40 2.79
CA ALA A 241 6.94 -16.17 3.28
C ALA A 241 5.61 -15.86 2.58
N PRO A 242 4.53 -15.53 3.32
CA PRO A 242 3.29 -15.10 2.72
C PRO A 242 3.47 -13.83 1.87
N PRO A 243 2.96 -13.80 0.62
CA PRO A 243 3.04 -12.61 -0.23
C PRO A 243 2.25 -11.44 0.34
N ASP A 244 2.52 -10.23 -0.17
CA ASP A 244 1.67 -9.10 0.16
C ASP A 244 0.27 -9.28 -0.44
N PRO A 245 -0.82 -8.97 0.30
CA PRO A 245 -2.16 -9.11 -0.23
C PRO A 245 -2.33 -8.33 -1.55
N GLY A 246 -2.68 -9.05 -2.61
CA GLY A 246 -2.88 -8.47 -3.95
C GLY A 246 -1.64 -8.43 -4.85
N VAL A 247 -0.51 -9.04 -4.44
CA VAL A 247 0.62 -9.28 -5.34
C VAL A 247 0.21 -10.26 -6.44
N LEU A 248 0.69 -10.01 -7.65
CA LEU A 248 0.53 -10.90 -8.80
C LEU A 248 1.10 -12.27 -8.47
N SER A 249 0.24 -13.25 -8.20
CA SER A 249 0.59 -14.64 -7.98
C SER A 249 0.12 -15.51 -9.15
N VAL A 250 0.83 -16.62 -9.37
CA VAL A 250 0.37 -17.70 -10.25
C VAL A 250 0.07 -18.91 -9.38
N GLU A 251 -1.21 -19.22 -9.24
CA GLU A 251 -1.67 -20.39 -8.51
C GLU A 251 -1.78 -21.58 -9.46
N ARG A 252 -1.55 -22.78 -8.93
CA ARG A 252 -1.58 -24.02 -9.72
C ARG A 252 -2.67 -24.93 -9.17
N TYR A 253 -3.62 -25.29 -10.02
CA TYR A 253 -4.74 -26.14 -9.66
C TYR A 253 -4.81 -27.37 -10.52
N ALA A 254 -5.31 -28.45 -9.95
CA ALA A 254 -5.81 -29.61 -10.68
C ALA A 254 -7.34 -29.52 -10.72
N THR A 255 -7.94 -29.60 -11.91
CA THR A 255 -9.40 -29.72 -12.02
C THR A 255 -9.85 -31.11 -11.60
N GLU A 256 -11.14 -31.29 -11.28
CA GLU A 256 -11.71 -32.61 -10.97
C GLU A 256 -11.44 -33.65 -12.08
N ASP A 257 -11.44 -33.20 -13.34
CA ASP A 257 -11.15 -34.02 -14.52
C ASP A 257 -9.64 -34.27 -14.75
N GLY A 258 -8.77 -33.84 -13.84
CA GLY A 258 -7.32 -34.04 -13.91
C GLY A 258 -6.56 -33.09 -14.85
N LYS A 259 -7.17 -31.99 -15.29
CA LYS A 259 -6.47 -30.94 -16.07
C LYS A 259 -5.60 -30.10 -15.14
N LYS A 260 -4.47 -29.61 -15.64
CA LYS A 260 -3.58 -28.70 -14.93
C LYS A 260 -3.86 -27.25 -15.36
N LEU A 261 -4.01 -26.38 -14.37
CA LEU A 261 -4.34 -24.98 -14.59
C LEU A 261 -3.32 -24.09 -13.87
N ARG A 262 -2.65 -23.21 -14.62
CA ARG A 262 -1.88 -22.09 -14.08
C ARG A 262 -2.74 -20.84 -14.12
N PHE A 263 -3.11 -20.31 -12.98
CA PHE A 263 -3.98 -19.16 -12.87
C PHE A 263 -3.21 -17.93 -12.39
N ALA A 264 -3.17 -16.86 -13.19
CA ALA A 264 -2.60 -15.58 -12.75
C ALA A 264 -3.69 -14.54 -12.49
N ASN A 265 -3.70 -14.00 -11.27
CA ASN A 265 -4.61 -12.93 -10.90
C ASN A 265 -4.01 -11.55 -11.24
N VAL A 266 -4.45 -10.96 -12.35
CA VAL A 266 -3.96 -9.66 -12.84
C VAL A 266 -5.01 -8.56 -12.67
N PHE A 267 -6.04 -8.76 -11.83
CA PHE A 267 -7.06 -7.75 -11.58
C PHE A 267 -6.51 -6.46 -10.94
N ALA A 268 -5.33 -6.51 -10.33
CA ALA A 268 -4.64 -5.34 -9.77
C ALA A 268 -4.15 -4.36 -10.85
N ALA A 269 -3.95 -4.83 -12.09
CA ALA A 269 -3.59 -3.95 -13.20
C ALA A 269 -4.80 -3.11 -13.63
N ASN A 270 -4.68 -1.79 -13.50
CA ASN A 270 -5.80 -0.90 -13.73
C ASN A 270 -5.98 -0.46 -15.20
N ASP A 271 -4.94 -0.59 -16.01
CA ASP A 271 -4.85 -0.13 -17.38
C ASP A 271 -4.32 -1.22 -18.35
N PRO A 272 -4.56 -1.07 -19.67
CA PRO A 272 -4.07 -1.96 -20.72
C PRO A 272 -2.57 -2.28 -20.68
N GLU A 273 -1.72 -1.27 -20.47
CA GLU A 273 -0.28 -1.39 -20.60
C GLU A 273 0.31 -2.17 -19.43
N SER A 274 -0.07 -1.82 -18.19
CA SER A 274 0.30 -2.58 -16.99
C SER A 274 -0.19 -4.03 -17.07
N THR A 275 -1.35 -4.27 -17.69
CA THR A 275 -1.89 -5.61 -17.90
C THR A 275 -1.01 -6.43 -18.85
N LEU A 276 -0.66 -5.85 -20.01
CA LEU A 276 0.22 -6.50 -20.99
C LEU A 276 1.62 -6.74 -20.44
N MET A 277 2.18 -5.75 -19.74
CA MET A 277 3.49 -5.85 -19.11
C MET A 277 3.53 -7.02 -18.11
N ASN A 278 2.55 -7.09 -17.21
CA ASN A 278 2.46 -8.17 -16.22
C ASN A 278 2.35 -9.55 -16.89
N ILE A 279 1.50 -9.69 -17.91
CA ILE A 279 1.27 -10.99 -18.57
C ILE A 279 2.49 -11.43 -19.41
N ASN A 280 3.10 -10.52 -20.18
CA ASN A 280 4.30 -10.84 -20.95
C ASN A 280 5.45 -11.24 -20.03
N GLN A 281 5.62 -10.53 -18.91
CA GLN A 281 6.64 -10.89 -17.93
C GLN A 281 6.39 -12.27 -17.29
N LEU A 282 5.14 -12.62 -16.99
CA LEU A 282 4.81 -13.96 -16.49
C LEU A 282 5.06 -15.07 -17.53
N LEU A 283 4.86 -14.78 -18.83
CA LEU A 283 5.18 -15.69 -19.93
C LEU A 283 6.69 -15.89 -20.07
N ASP A 284 7.46 -14.80 -20.03
CA ASP A 284 8.92 -14.83 -20.20
C ASP A 284 9.62 -15.60 -19.07
N LEU A 285 9.10 -15.48 -17.85
CA LEU A 285 9.57 -16.26 -16.69
C LEU A 285 9.13 -17.73 -16.72
N GLY A 286 8.24 -18.11 -17.65
CA GLY A 286 7.64 -19.44 -17.72
C GLY A 286 6.66 -19.75 -16.58
N ALA A 287 6.28 -18.75 -15.77
CA ALA A 287 5.33 -18.89 -14.68
C ALA A 287 3.93 -19.25 -15.20
N ILE A 288 3.54 -18.63 -16.31
CA ILE A 288 2.45 -19.06 -17.20
C ILE A 288 3.04 -19.47 -18.54
N LYS A 289 2.32 -20.32 -19.28
CA LYS A 289 2.76 -20.88 -20.56
C LYS A 289 1.63 -20.82 -21.58
N ARG A 290 1.98 -20.98 -22.86
CA ARG A 290 0.99 -21.19 -23.92
C ARG A 290 0.59 -22.68 -23.94
N PRO A 291 -0.69 -23.04 -24.14
CA PRO A 291 -1.80 -22.15 -24.49
C PRO A 291 -2.28 -21.25 -23.34
N LEU A 292 -2.48 -19.96 -23.68
CA LEU A 292 -2.92 -18.92 -22.76
C LEU A 292 -4.41 -18.64 -22.99
N ASN A 293 -5.19 -18.56 -21.93
CA ASN A 293 -6.60 -18.19 -21.94
C ASN A 293 -6.78 -16.94 -21.07
N VAL A 294 -7.74 -16.09 -21.42
CA VAL A 294 -7.98 -14.81 -20.72
C VAL A 294 -9.40 -14.80 -20.19
N VAL A 295 -9.58 -14.31 -18.96
CA VAL A 295 -10.88 -13.96 -18.39
C VAL A 295 -10.95 -12.44 -18.21
N ILE A 296 -11.93 -11.80 -18.84
CA ILE A 296 -12.20 -10.37 -18.68
C ILE A 296 -13.43 -10.21 -17.78
N ASN A 297 -13.27 -9.66 -16.58
CA ASN A 297 -14.40 -9.34 -15.72
C ASN A 297 -14.90 -7.90 -15.94
N CYS A 298 -16.17 -7.79 -16.33
CA CYS A 298 -16.84 -6.53 -16.66
C CYS A 298 -17.70 -6.01 -15.51
N ARG A 299 -17.76 -4.67 -15.39
CA ARG A 299 -18.60 -3.98 -14.39
C ARG A 299 -19.47 -2.88 -15.02
N PRO A 300 -20.73 -2.64 -14.57
CA PRO A 300 -21.64 -1.71 -15.25
C PRO A 300 -21.27 -0.24 -15.11
N ASP A 301 -20.57 0.16 -14.04
CA ASP A 301 -20.11 1.53 -13.83
C ASP A 301 -18.79 1.85 -14.56
N ARG A 302 -18.17 0.89 -15.26
CA ARG A 302 -16.87 1.05 -15.94
C ARG A 302 -16.83 0.50 -17.37
N VAL A 303 -17.87 0.79 -18.15
CA VAL A 303 -18.04 0.30 -19.53
C VAL A 303 -16.82 0.58 -20.42
N GLU A 304 -16.26 1.78 -20.36
CA GLU A 304 -15.08 2.16 -21.16
C GLU A 304 -13.86 1.30 -20.82
N ARG A 305 -13.62 1.06 -19.52
CA ARG A 305 -12.52 0.22 -19.04
C ARG A 305 -12.71 -1.25 -19.43
N ASN A 306 -13.95 -1.74 -19.45
CA ASN A 306 -14.24 -3.09 -19.96
C ASN A 306 -13.82 -3.19 -21.45
N GLY A 307 -14.12 -2.16 -22.23
CA GLY A 307 -13.72 -2.05 -23.65
C GLY A 307 -12.20 -2.07 -23.83
N GLN A 308 -11.47 -1.27 -23.04
CA GLN A 308 -10.01 -1.23 -23.07
C GLN A 308 -9.36 -2.61 -22.84
N MET A 309 -9.94 -3.45 -21.97
CA MET A 309 -9.45 -4.82 -21.77
C MET A 309 -9.74 -5.73 -22.99
N GLY A 310 -10.83 -5.46 -23.72
CA GLY A 310 -11.11 -6.14 -24.99
C GLY A 310 -10.13 -5.76 -26.10
N GLU A 311 -9.70 -4.49 -26.15
CA GLU A 311 -8.79 -3.97 -27.18
C GLU A 311 -7.41 -4.66 -27.17
N ILE A 312 -6.91 -5.07 -25.99
CA ILE A 312 -5.58 -5.71 -25.85
C ILE A 312 -5.56 -7.21 -26.15
N VAL A 313 -6.70 -7.82 -26.47
CA VAL A 313 -6.79 -9.26 -26.75
C VAL A 313 -5.79 -9.73 -27.84
N PRO A 314 -5.56 -9.01 -28.95
CA PRO A 314 -4.59 -9.42 -29.97
C PRO A 314 -3.16 -9.52 -29.44
N ASP A 315 -2.77 -8.62 -28.53
CA ASP A 315 -1.41 -8.57 -27.98
C ASP A 315 -1.16 -9.74 -27.03
N LEU A 316 -2.19 -10.16 -26.28
CA LEU A 316 -2.15 -11.33 -25.39
C LEU A 316 -2.07 -12.66 -26.19
N ARG A 317 -2.65 -12.67 -27.38
CA ARG A 317 -2.79 -13.85 -28.27
C ARG A 317 -3.40 -15.08 -27.58
N PRO A 318 -4.58 -14.99 -26.96
CA PRO A 318 -5.19 -16.09 -26.22
C PRO A 318 -5.85 -17.14 -27.12
N GLU A 319 -5.95 -18.38 -26.66
CA GLU A 319 -6.74 -19.44 -27.28
C GLU A 319 -8.25 -19.20 -27.09
N LYS A 320 -8.66 -18.84 -25.87
CA LYS A 320 -10.02 -18.42 -25.51
C LYS A 320 -10.03 -17.13 -24.72
N VAL A 321 -11.11 -16.35 -24.92
CA VAL A 321 -11.41 -15.16 -24.11
C VAL A 321 -12.76 -15.36 -23.44
N PHE A 322 -12.75 -15.66 -22.15
CA PHE A 322 -13.97 -15.72 -21.36
C PHE A 322 -14.33 -14.33 -20.88
N VAL A 323 -15.58 -13.91 -21.01
CA VAL A 323 -16.03 -12.61 -20.51
C VAL A 323 -17.11 -12.82 -19.47
N ILE A 324 -16.85 -12.40 -18.23
CA ILE A 324 -17.73 -12.55 -17.08
C ILE A 324 -18.20 -11.17 -16.59
N GLY A 325 -19.15 -11.15 -15.66
CA GLY A 325 -19.74 -9.91 -15.14
C GLY A 325 -20.72 -9.26 -16.10
N HIS A 326 -21.01 -7.98 -15.88
CA HIS A 326 -22.03 -7.25 -16.64
C HIS A 326 -21.60 -5.80 -16.89
N PRO A 327 -21.86 -5.20 -18.06
CA PRO A 327 -22.32 -5.84 -19.30
C PRO A 327 -21.15 -6.45 -20.09
N ALA A 328 -21.11 -7.78 -20.26
CA ALA A 328 -20.02 -8.47 -20.97
C ALA A 328 -19.79 -7.95 -22.40
N LYS A 329 -20.86 -7.55 -23.11
CA LYS A 329 -20.76 -6.95 -24.45
C LYS A 329 -19.82 -5.75 -24.52
N SER A 330 -19.67 -4.98 -23.43
CA SER A 330 -18.78 -3.82 -23.41
C SER A 330 -17.31 -4.18 -23.65
N ALA A 331 -16.86 -5.35 -23.23
CA ALA A 331 -15.55 -5.87 -23.59
C ALA A 331 -15.58 -6.58 -24.95
N ILE A 332 -16.56 -7.46 -25.18
CA ILE A 332 -16.64 -8.30 -26.41
C ILE A 332 -16.67 -7.47 -27.69
N ASP A 333 -17.45 -6.38 -27.69
CA ASP A 333 -17.59 -5.52 -28.87
C ASP A 333 -16.28 -4.79 -29.19
N ALA A 334 -15.46 -4.50 -28.19
CA ALA A 334 -14.15 -3.87 -28.33
C ALA A 334 -13.04 -4.85 -28.76
N ILE A 335 -13.24 -6.17 -28.61
CA ILE A 335 -12.31 -7.17 -29.14
C ILE A 335 -12.23 -7.05 -30.66
N PRO A 336 -11.03 -6.91 -31.26
CA PRO A 336 -10.87 -6.84 -32.71
C PRO A 336 -11.49 -8.03 -33.44
N ALA A 337 -12.04 -7.78 -34.63
CA ALA A 337 -12.90 -8.74 -35.34
C ALA A 337 -12.24 -10.12 -35.57
N ASP A 338 -10.94 -10.13 -35.84
CA ASP A 338 -10.15 -11.36 -36.10
C ASP A 338 -9.94 -12.23 -34.85
N TRP A 339 -10.27 -11.72 -33.66
CA TRP A 339 -10.14 -12.40 -32.37
C TRP A 339 -11.47 -12.66 -31.68
N ARG A 340 -12.55 -12.04 -32.16
CA ARG A 340 -13.86 -12.06 -31.49
C ARG A 340 -14.53 -13.45 -31.51
N ASP A 341 -14.18 -14.31 -32.46
CA ASP A 341 -14.64 -15.71 -32.53
C ASP A 341 -14.13 -16.57 -31.36
N ARG A 342 -13.07 -16.13 -30.68
CA ARG A 342 -12.53 -16.77 -29.47
C ARG A 342 -13.24 -16.37 -28.19
N ALA A 343 -14.11 -15.36 -28.26
CA ALA A 343 -14.83 -14.85 -27.11
C ALA A 343 -15.99 -15.79 -26.71
N VAL A 344 -16.08 -16.09 -25.43
CA VAL A 344 -17.16 -16.87 -24.81
C VAL A 344 -17.87 -15.94 -23.82
N ASP A 345 -19.12 -15.60 -24.13
CA ASP A 345 -19.96 -14.75 -23.28
C ASP A 345 -20.50 -15.56 -22.10
N LEU A 346 -19.81 -15.43 -20.97
CA LEU A 346 -20.20 -15.95 -19.66
C LEU A 346 -20.81 -14.85 -18.77
N GLY A 347 -21.14 -13.69 -19.36
CA GLY A 347 -21.64 -12.54 -18.63
C GLY A 347 -23.09 -12.66 -18.16
N GLY A 348 -23.49 -11.71 -17.32
CA GLY A 348 -24.84 -11.59 -16.76
C GLY A 348 -24.83 -11.01 -15.35
N ASP A 349 -25.83 -10.19 -15.01
CA ASP A 349 -25.93 -9.53 -13.70
C ASP A 349 -26.04 -10.52 -12.52
N ARG A 350 -26.53 -11.74 -12.79
CA ARG A 350 -26.81 -12.78 -11.77
C ARG A 350 -26.61 -14.20 -12.31
N ARG A 351 -25.64 -14.37 -13.21
CA ARG A 351 -25.29 -15.72 -13.65
C ARG A 351 -24.69 -16.48 -12.46
N ASP A 352 -25.06 -17.74 -12.33
CA ASP A 352 -24.62 -18.60 -11.25
C ASP A 352 -23.12 -18.86 -11.35
N PRO A 353 -22.34 -18.60 -10.28
CA PRO A 353 -20.90 -18.83 -10.29
C PRO A 353 -20.48 -20.25 -10.67
N GLU A 354 -21.17 -21.25 -10.14
CA GLU A 354 -20.88 -22.66 -10.46
C GLU A 354 -21.08 -22.95 -11.95
N GLU A 355 -22.13 -22.38 -12.55
CA GLU A 355 -22.45 -22.58 -13.97
C GLU A 355 -21.35 -22.03 -14.88
N PHE A 356 -20.90 -20.78 -14.65
CA PHE A 356 -19.87 -20.20 -15.51
C PHE A 356 -18.51 -20.85 -15.26
N MET A 357 -18.20 -21.21 -14.02
CA MET A 357 -16.97 -21.93 -13.67
C MET A 357 -16.90 -23.28 -14.39
N HIS A 358 -17.97 -24.06 -14.35
CA HIS A 358 -18.05 -25.35 -15.04
C HIS A 358 -17.88 -25.19 -16.56
N GLN A 359 -18.53 -24.20 -17.18
CA GLN A 359 -18.39 -23.93 -18.62
C GLN A 359 -16.99 -23.45 -19.00
N MET A 360 -16.34 -22.65 -18.15
CA MET A 360 -14.99 -22.16 -18.37
C MET A 360 -13.98 -23.30 -18.29
N LEU A 361 -13.96 -24.04 -17.17
CA LEU A 361 -13.03 -25.16 -16.94
C LEU A 361 -13.24 -26.29 -17.96
N GLY A 362 -14.48 -26.53 -18.39
CA GLY A 362 -14.82 -27.52 -19.42
C GLY A 362 -14.14 -27.23 -20.76
N GLN A 363 -13.94 -25.95 -21.11
CA GLN A 363 -13.34 -25.52 -22.38
C GLN A 363 -11.82 -25.38 -22.34
N LEU A 364 -11.19 -25.47 -21.17
CA LEU A 364 -9.73 -25.46 -21.05
C LEU A 364 -9.13 -26.79 -21.52
N GLY A 365 -7.92 -26.72 -22.08
CA GLY A 365 -7.12 -27.90 -22.43
C GLY A 365 -6.53 -28.61 -21.21
N PRO A 366 -5.85 -29.75 -21.40
CA PRO A 366 -5.29 -30.56 -20.32
C PRO A 366 -4.18 -29.88 -19.52
N ASP A 367 -3.44 -28.96 -20.13
CA ASP A 367 -2.45 -28.08 -19.47
C ASP A 367 -2.62 -26.68 -20.04
N SER A 368 -3.16 -25.76 -19.24
CA SER A 368 -3.57 -24.42 -19.69
C SER A 368 -3.14 -23.34 -18.71
N SER A 369 -2.82 -22.16 -19.24
CA SER A 369 -2.73 -20.95 -18.41
C SER A 369 -3.99 -20.11 -18.56
N LEU A 370 -4.44 -19.50 -17.48
CA LEU A 370 -5.61 -18.62 -17.39
C LEU A 370 -5.21 -17.34 -16.69
N VAL A 371 -5.41 -16.19 -17.33
CA VAL A 371 -5.12 -14.87 -16.73
C VAL A 371 -6.41 -14.10 -16.54
N ALA A 372 -6.63 -13.58 -15.33
CA ALA A 372 -7.80 -12.77 -15.02
C ALA A 372 -7.46 -11.27 -15.07
N ILE A 373 -8.18 -10.51 -15.91
CA ILE A 373 -7.97 -9.08 -16.15
C ILE A 373 -9.27 -8.29 -16.00
N GLY A 374 -9.17 -6.98 -15.84
CA GLY A 374 -10.32 -6.08 -15.71
C GLY A 374 -10.65 -5.73 -14.26
N ASN A 375 -11.93 -5.78 -13.89
CA ASN A 375 -12.37 -5.41 -12.54
C ASN A 375 -12.30 -6.61 -11.60
N ILE A 376 -11.87 -6.45 -10.35
CA ILE A 376 -11.94 -7.55 -9.37
C ILE A 376 -13.36 -7.76 -8.84
N HIS A 377 -14.16 -6.70 -8.69
CA HIS A 377 -15.41 -6.78 -7.94
C HIS A 377 -16.52 -7.57 -8.66
N GLY A 378 -17.41 -8.16 -7.85
CA GLY A 378 -18.57 -8.90 -8.34
C GLY A 378 -18.18 -10.31 -8.77
N GLN A 379 -18.37 -10.64 -10.04
CA GLN A 379 -18.08 -12.00 -10.56
C GLN A 379 -16.59 -12.35 -10.50
N GLY A 380 -15.69 -11.35 -10.46
CA GLY A 380 -14.25 -11.57 -10.29
C GLY A 380 -13.87 -12.10 -8.90
N GLU A 381 -14.51 -11.60 -7.84
CA GLU A 381 -14.33 -12.12 -6.47
C GLU A 381 -14.83 -13.56 -6.38
N LEU A 382 -16.01 -13.84 -6.96
CA LEU A 382 -16.60 -15.18 -7.00
C LEU A 382 -15.73 -16.17 -7.80
N LEU A 383 -15.14 -15.74 -8.92
CA LEU A 383 -14.16 -16.52 -9.69
C LEU A 383 -12.98 -16.95 -8.80
N LEU A 384 -12.41 -16.01 -8.03
CA LEU A 384 -11.27 -16.30 -7.16
C LEU A 384 -11.65 -17.26 -6.03
N GLU A 385 -12.83 -17.09 -5.43
CA GLU A 385 -13.34 -17.99 -4.39
C GLU A 385 -13.49 -19.43 -4.91
N HIS A 386 -14.09 -19.63 -6.09
CA HIS A 386 -14.29 -20.97 -6.65
C HIS A 386 -12.98 -21.61 -7.12
N LEU A 387 -12.04 -20.82 -7.67
CA LEU A 387 -10.72 -21.35 -8.03
C LEU A 387 -9.95 -21.83 -6.79
N ALA A 388 -10.06 -21.12 -5.66
CA ALA A 388 -9.42 -21.51 -4.40
C ALA A 388 -9.97 -22.81 -3.79
N GLU A 389 -11.16 -23.27 -4.21
CA GLU A 389 -11.72 -24.57 -3.80
C GLU A 389 -11.12 -25.74 -4.58
N LEU A 390 -10.45 -25.48 -5.72
CA LEU A 390 -9.79 -26.53 -6.48
C LEU A 390 -8.56 -27.07 -5.75
N PRO A 391 -8.27 -28.39 -5.86
CA PRO A 391 -7.06 -28.95 -5.28
C PRO A 391 -5.82 -28.35 -5.93
N ALA A 392 -4.82 -28.02 -5.11
CA ALA A 392 -3.53 -27.52 -5.58
C ALA A 392 -2.79 -28.59 -6.42
N ASP A 393 -2.19 -28.16 -7.53
CA ASP A 393 -1.31 -29.02 -8.32
C ASP A 393 0.14 -28.91 -7.83
N GLU A 394 0.57 -29.91 -7.03
CA GLU A 394 1.92 -30.01 -6.48
C GLU A 394 2.94 -30.67 -7.44
N SER A 395 2.57 -30.96 -8.69
CA SER A 395 3.50 -31.63 -9.60
C SER A 395 4.68 -30.74 -10.00
N GLU A 396 5.90 -31.29 -10.04
CA GLU A 396 7.08 -30.55 -10.48
C GLU A 396 6.99 -30.17 -11.97
N ASP A 397 7.41 -28.93 -12.30
CA ASP A 397 7.59 -28.52 -13.69
C ASP A 397 8.76 -29.28 -14.31
N GLN A 398 8.54 -29.96 -15.43
CA GLN A 398 9.65 -30.44 -16.25
C GLN A 398 10.37 -29.22 -16.83
N ALA A 399 11.69 -29.15 -16.64
CA ALA A 399 12.53 -28.08 -17.17
C ALA A 399 12.36 -27.95 -18.71
N PRO A 400 12.40 -26.74 -19.29
CA PRO A 400 12.30 -26.57 -20.74
C PRO A 400 13.41 -27.34 -21.46
N GLU A 401 13.07 -28.09 -22.52
CA GLU A 401 14.03 -28.87 -23.32
C GLU A 401 14.93 -28.01 -24.22
N GLU A 402 14.66 -26.69 -24.36
CA GLU A 402 15.48 -25.78 -25.16
C GLU A 402 15.72 -24.44 -24.45
N PRO A 403 16.95 -23.90 -24.50
CA PRO A 403 17.23 -22.57 -23.97
C PRO A 403 16.52 -21.51 -24.82
N THR A 404 15.62 -20.75 -24.19
CA THR A 404 15.05 -19.53 -24.75
C THR A 404 16.18 -18.58 -25.15
N PRO A 405 16.16 -17.94 -26.32
CA PRO A 405 17.21 -17.01 -26.74
C PRO A 405 17.44 -15.93 -25.68
N THR A 406 18.72 -15.69 -25.38
CA THR A 406 19.21 -14.68 -24.44
C THR A 406 18.59 -13.31 -24.70
N TYR A 407 18.01 -12.74 -23.65
CA TYR A 407 17.40 -11.42 -23.59
C TYR A 407 18.40 -10.30 -23.89
N GLU A 408 18.09 -9.48 -24.89
CA GLU A 408 18.47 -8.06 -24.91
C GLU A 408 17.19 -7.25 -24.58
N PRO A 409 17.22 -6.34 -23.59
CA PRO A 409 16.07 -5.53 -23.21
C PRO A 409 15.62 -4.68 -24.40
N HIS A 410 14.47 -5.01 -25.00
CA HIS A 410 13.94 -4.23 -26.12
C HIS A 410 13.01 -3.08 -25.70
N VAL A 411 12.89 -2.82 -24.39
CA VAL A 411 12.29 -1.60 -23.84
C VAL A 411 13.11 -1.18 -22.62
N ASP A 412 13.75 -0.02 -22.71
CA ASP A 412 14.39 0.63 -21.58
C ASP A 412 13.26 1.16 -20.66
N PRO A 413 13.15 0.71 -19.38
CA PRO A 413 12.13 1.21 -18.45
C PRO A 413 12.29 2.71 -18.12
N TYR A 414 13.33 3.38 -18.64
CA TYR A 414 13.58 4.83 -18.54
C TYR A 414 13.26 5.60 -19.84
N GLN A 415 12.72 4.96 -20.87
CA GLN A 415 12.43 5.62 -22.13
C GLN A 415 11.16 6.47 -22.05
N HIS A 416 11.27 7.77 -22.37
CA HIS A 416 10.10 8.63 -22.60
C HIS A 416 9.27 8.14 -23.80
N TYR A 417 7.95 8.19 -23.65
CA TYR A 417 7.01 7.75 -24.69
C TYR A 417 7.09 8.63 -25.96
N PRO A 418 6.82 8.07 -27.15
CA PRO A 418 6.69 8.88 -28.37
C PRO A 418 5.56 9.91 -28.25
N GLU A 419 5.72 11.12 -28.81
CA GLU A 419 4.71 12.20 -28.74
C GLU A 419 3.30 11.76 -29.18
N ALA A 420 3.20 10.85 -30.16
CA ALA A 420 1.94 10.30 -30.66
C ALA A 420 1.18 9.41 -29.64
N TYR A 421 1.84 8.98 -28.56
CA TYR A 421 1.26 8.26 -27.42
C TYR A 421 0.75 9.25 -26.37
N GLU A 422 1.55 10.27 -26.02
CA GLU A 422 1.13 11.32 -25.07
C GLU A 422 -0.12 12.04 -25.58
N GLU A 423 -0.20 12.36 -26.87
CA GLU A 423 -1.39 13.00 -27.47
C GLU A 423 -2.65 12.12 -27.41
N ARG A 424 -2.50 10.80 -27.40
CA ARG A 424 -3.62 9.85 -27.53
C ARG A 424 -4.27 9.51 -26.18
N TYR A 425 -3.51 9.62 -25.09
CA TYR A 425 -3.94 9.17 -23.76
C TYR A 425 -3.79 10.22 -22.65
N THR A 426 -3.36 11.44 -22.96
CA THR A 426 -3.43 12.55 -21.99
C THR A 426 -4.88 12.99 -21.80
N PRO A 427 -5.47 12.89 -20.59
CA PRO A 427 -6.79 13.43 -20.33
C PRO A 427 -6.79 14.96 -20.51
N VAL A 428 -7.89 15.51 -21.04
CA VAL A 428 -8.11 16.95 -21.31
C VAL A 428 -7.90 17.86 -20.08
N HIS A 429 -7.77 17.28 -18.89
CA HIS A 429 -7.46 17.98 -17.64
C HIS A 429 -6.07 18.65 -17.61
N THR A 430 -5.08 18.15 -18.35
CA THR A 430 -3.71 18.68 -18.33
C THR A 430 -3.62 20.08 -18.97
N GLN A 431 -4.48 20.37 -19.96
CA GLN A 431 -4.55 21.71 -20.58
C GLN A 431 -5.18 22.76 -19.63
N GLN A 432 -6.11 22.35 -18.76
CA GLN A 432 -6.68 23.25 -17.74
C GLN A 432 -5.66 23.59 -16.64
N ILE A 433 -4.82 22.63 -16.24
CA ILE A 433 -3.75 22.89 -15.26
C ILE A 433 -2.69 23.84 -15.86
N GLN A 434 -2.30 23.67 -17.12
CA GLN A 434 -1.39 24.60 -17.80
C GLN A 434 -1.99 26.02 -17.93
N GLN A 435 -3.30 26.16 -18.17
CA GLN A 435 -3.96 27.46 -18.19
C GLN A 435 -4.05 28.13 -16.81
N ILE A 436 -4.26 27.34 -15.74
CA ILE A 436 -4.23 27.84 -14.35
C ILE A 436 -2.82 28.32 -13.98
N HIS A 437 -1.78 27.59 -14.40
CA HIS A 437 -0.38 27.99 -14.18
C HIS A 437 -0.01 29.26 -14.96
N ALA A 438 -0.49 29.44 -16.19
CA ALA A 438 -0.30 30.67 -16.97
C ALA A 438 -1.00 31.88 -16.31
N GLN A 439 -2.19 31.69 -15.74
CA GLN A 439 -2.89 32.75 -14.99
C GLN A 439 -2.21 33.08 -13.66
N GLN A 440 -1.70 32.09 -12.92
CA GLN A 440 -0.97 32.31 -11.67
C GLN A 440 0.40 32.96 -11.89
N ALA A 441 1.11 32.62 -12.98
CA ALA A 441 2.34 33.30 -13.38
C ALA A 441 2.10 34.78 -13.73
N HIS A 442 0.99 35.09 -14.41
CA HIS A 442 0.59 36.48 -14.68
C HIS A 442 0.27 37.28 -13.41
N HIS A 443 -0.37 36.66 -12.41
CA HIS A 443 -0.62 37.30 -11.11
C HIS A 443 0.66 37.52 -10.28
N ALA A 444 1.60 36.58 -10.30
CA ALA A 444 2.90 36.72 -9.64
C ALA A 444 3.76 37.83 -10.29
N GLN A 445 3.69 37.96 -11.62
CA GLN A 445 4.41 39.01 -12.34
C GLN A 445 3.83 40.41 -12.07
N GLN A 446 2.51 40.55 -11.95
CA GLN A 446 1.87 41.82 -11.53
C GLN A 446 2.19 42.20 -10.08
N ALA A 447 2.29 41.23 -9.16
CA ALA A 447 2.71 41.49 -7.79
C ALA A 447 4.18 41.94 -7.70
N HIS A 448 5.04 41.45 -8.60
CA HIS A 448 6.45 41.85 -8.66
C HIS A 448 6.65 43.27 -9.19
N TYR A 449 5.81 43.73 -10.12
CA TYR A 449 5.82 45.12 -10.62
C TYR A 449 5.25 46.13 -9.62
N ALA A 450 4.34 45.72 -8.73
CA ALA A 450 3.81 46.57 -7.66
C ALA A 450 4.83 46.83 -6.54
N GLN A 451 5.86 45.98 -6.38
CA GLN A 451 6.91 46.14 -5.36
C GLN A 451 8.16 46.90 -5.84
N GLN A 452 8.34 47.13 -7.14
CA GLN A 452 9.49 47.89 -7.68
C GLN A 452 9.19 49.37 -8.01
N GLY A 453 8.03 49.88 -7.59
CA GLY A 453 7.59 51.27 -7.81
C GLY A 453 8.04 52.30 -6.76
N GLN A 454 9.10 52.04 -5.97
CA GLN A 454 9.73 53.06 -5.11
C GLN A 454 11.15 53.36 -5.62
N GLY A 455 11.20 54.11 -6.72
CA GLY A 455 12.42 54.59 -7.34
C GLY A 455 13.09 55.73 -6.56
N GLN A 456 14.41 55.67 -6.53
CA GLN A 456 15.35 56.74 -6.16
C GLN A 456 15.04 58.04 -6.91
N LEU A 457 15.12 59.18 -6.22
CA LEU A 457 15.16 60.52 -6.84
C LEU A 457 16.60 61.10 -6.81
N PRO A 458 17.07 61.76 -7.90
CA PRO A 458 18.39 62.38 -7.98
C PRO A 458 18.44 63.80 -7.36
N PRO A 459 19.64 64.39 -7.14
CA PRO A 459 19.79 65.53 -6.24
C PRO A 459 19.57 66.89 -6.92
N GLY A 460 18.94 67.80 -6.16
CA GLY A 460 19.18 69.26 -6.25
C GLY A 460 18.03 70.11 -6.77
N VAL A 461 17.18 70.63 -5.87
CA VAL A 461 16.62 72.01 -5.91
C VAL A 461 16.25 72.41 -4.46
N HIS A 462 16.65 73.61 -4.03
CA HIS A 462 16.33 74.21 -2.72
C HIS A 462 14.90 74.80 -2.67
N VAL A 463 14.45 75.12 -1.43
CA VAL A 463 13.46 76.16 -0.97
C VAL A 463 12.14 75.58 -0.37
N PRO A 464 11.57 76.11 0.75
CA PRO A 464 12.09 76.22 2.12
C PRO A 464 11.11 75.61 3.19
N VAL A 465 11.49 75.78 4.46
CA VAL A 465 10.86 75.33 5.72
C VAL A 465 9.40 75.76 5.94
N GLN A 466 8.56 74.87 6.51
CA GLN A 466 7.56 75.24 7.54
C GLN A 466 7.50 74.18 8.65
N ARG A 467 7.72 74.64 9.88
CA ARG A 467 7.57 73.91 11.14
C ARG A 467 6.11 73.94 11.58
N THR A 468 5.64 72.88 12.23
CA THR A 468 4.99 72.96 13.56
C THR A 468 4.97 71.59 14.25
N PRO A 469 4.98 71.56 15.60
CA PRO A 469 5.39 70.42 16.43
C PRO A 469 4.18 69.66 17.00
N ASP A 470 4.35 68.37 17.29
CA ASP A 470 3.96 67.80 18.59
C ASP A 470 4.59 66.42 18.80
N GLN A 471 5.20 66.30 19.99
CA GLN A 471 5.84 65.15 20.61
C GLN A 471 4.79 64.27 21.35
N PRO A 472 5.11 63.09 21.97
CA PRO A 472 6.44 62.63 22.39
C PRO A 472 6.80 61.17 22.10
N TYR A 473 8.09 60.92 22.33
CA TYR A 473 8.83 59.65 22.34
C TYR A 473 8.34 58.65 23.39
N GLU A 474 8.34 57.35 23.05
CA GLU A 474 8.58 56.27 24.00
C GLU A 474 9.55 55.22 23.45
N ASN A 475 10.28 54.61 24.40
CA ASN A 475 11.56 53.92 24.29
C ASN A 475 11.58 52.66 23.43
N TYR A 476 12.70 52.48 22.73
CA TYR A 476 13.18 51.18 22.25
C TYR A 476 13.59 50.30 23.45
N ALA A 477 12.88 49.20 23.66
CA ALA A 477 13.37 48.05 24.41
C ALA A 477 13.37 46.83 23.48
N GLN A 478 14.54 46.19 23.38
CA GLN A 478 14.79 44.98 22.62
C GLN A 478 13.82 43.86 23.02
N GLN A 479 13.03 43.36 22.06
CA GLN A 479 12.37 42.06 22.17
C GLN A 479 12.66 41.21 20.94
N GLN A 480 13.16 40.02 21.23
CA GLN A 480 13.49 38.94 20.32
C GLN A 480 12.25 38.52 19.52
N GLN A 481 12.45 38.28 18.22
CA GLN A 481 11.42 37.78 17.32
C GLN A 481 11.17 36.28 17.56
N GLN A 482 9.97 35.95 18.02
CA GLN A 482 9.12 34.78 17.68
C GLN A 482 7.81 34.89 18.50
N PRO A 483 6.61 34.55 17.97
CA PRO A 483 6.35 33.41 17.07
C PRO A 483 5.40 33.70 15.89
N GLN A 484 5.86 33.46 14.64
CA GLN A 484 4.99 33.35 13.46
C GLN A 484 4.60 31.89 13.13
N TYR A 485 5.29 30.90 13.71
CA TYR A 485 5.13 29.49 13.36
C TYR A 485 3.84 28.86 13.92
N GLN A 486 3.36 29.29 15.09
CA GLN A 486 2.22 28.62 15.75
C GLN A 486 0.87 28.98 15.13
N HIS A 487 0.75 30.15 14.49
CA HIS A 487 -0.44 30.52 13.70
C HIS A 487 -0.50 29.81 12.34
N GLN A 488 0.65 29.54 11.73
CA GLN A 488 0.72 28.85 10.44
C GLN A 488 0.36 27.37 10.57
N TYR A 489 0.77 26.71 11.66
CA TYR A 489 0.36 25.33 11.98
C TYR A 489 -1.14 25.18 12.25
N ALA A 490 -1.75 26.14 12.94
CA ALA A 490 -3.19 26.11 13.23
C ALA A 490 -4.04 26.34 11.96
N GLN A 491 -3.61 27.25 11.09
CA GLN A 491 -4.28 27.50 9.81
C GLN A 491 -4.13 26.32 8.82
N GLN A 492 -2.99 25.63 8.81
CA GLN A 492 -2.79 24.43 7.99
C GLN A 492 -3.67 23.25 8.43
N GLN A 493 -3.83 23.02 9.73
CA GLN A 493 -4.74 21.97 10.21
C GLN A 493 -6.22 22.27 9.86
N GLN A 494 -6.61 23.55 9.88
CA GLN A 494 -7.96 23.94 9.47
C GLN A 494 -8.20 23.77 7.97
N HIS A 495 -7.21 24.08 7.13
CA HIS A 495 -7.33 23.85 5.69
C HIS A 495 -7.35 22.36 5.34
N GLN A 496 -6.56 21.53 6.02
CA GLN A 496 -6.56 20.08 5.81
C GLN A 496 -7.90 19.44 6.23
N GLN A 497 -8.46 19.86 7.37
CA GLN A 497 -9.80 19.41 7.80
C GLN A 497 -10.93 19.87 6.87
N GLN A 498 -10.83 21.07 6.27
CA GLN A 498 -11.79 21.53 5.28
C GLN A 498 -11.72 20.74 3.97
N TYR A 499 -10.52 20.37 3.53
CA TYR A 499 -10.33 19.58 2.31
C TYR A 499 -10.85 18.15 2.47
N GLU A 500 -10.60 17.53 3.63
CA GLU A 500 -11.11 16.19 3.97
C GLU A 500 -12.63 16.19 4.17
N GLN A 501 -13.21 17.23 4.77
CA GLN A 501 -14.68 17.37 4.85
C GLN A 501 -15.33 17.58 3.48
N GLN A 502 -14.69 18.32 2.57
CA GLN A 502 -15.19 18.50 1.21
C GLN A 502 -15.16 17.18 0.41
N GLN A 503 -14.11 16.36 0.54
CA GLN A 503 -14.10 15.01 -0.03
C GLN A 503 -15.18 14.10 0.59
N TYR A 504 -15.42 14.21 1.90
CA TYR A 504 -16.46 13.42 2.57
C TYR A 504 -17.89 13.82 2.15
N GLN A 505 -18.13 15.13 1.95
CA GLN A 505 -19.42 15.63 1.45
C GLN A 505 -19.62 15.32 -0.04
N GLN A 506 -18.56 15.37 -0.85
CA GLN A 506 -18.59 14.98 -2.24
C GLN A 506 -18.91 13.47 -2.39
N ASN A 507 -18.38 12.62 -1.50
CA ASN A 507 -18.74 11.20 -1.44
C ASN A 507 -20.18 10.91 -0.96
N GLN A 508 -20.80 11.79 -0.16
CA GLN A 508 -22.22 11.63 0.21
C GLN A 508 -23.18 12.10 -0.89
N GLN A 509 -22.79 13.08 -1.70
CA GLN A 509 -23.66 13.68 -2.71
C GLN A 509 -23.87 12.78 -3.95
N TYR A 510 -23.02 11.76 -4.14
CA TYR A 510 -23.19 10.73 -5.17
C TYR A 510 -23.93 9.46 -4.70
N GLY A 511 -24.48 9.45 -3.47
CA GLY A 511 -25.13 8.29 -2.86
C GLY A 511 -26.66 8.34 -2.70
N SER A 512 -27.38 9.30 -3.31
CA SER A 512 -28.82 9.47 -3.02
C SER A 512 -29.70 9.73 -4.26
N HIS A 513 -30.23 8.65 -4.84
CA HIS A 513 -31.46 8.52 -5.65
C HIS A 513 -31.72 6.99 -5.70
N GLU A 514 -32.84 6.34 -5.33
CA GLU A 514 -34.27 6.64 -5.10
C GLU A 514 -34.82 5.68 -4.00
N GLY A 515 -36.07 5.90 -3.57
CA GLY A 515 -36.59 5.50 -2.25
C GLY A 515 -37.18 4.09 -2.09
N TYR A 516 -37.28 3.68 -0.82
CA TYR A 516 -38.16 2.62 -0.33
C TYR A 516 -38.73 3.02 1.04
N ALA A 517 -40.02 2.76 1.24
CA ALA A 517 -40.78 3.10 2.45
C ALA A 517 -40.32 2.29 3.68
N PRO A 518 -40.42 2.84 4.91
CA PRO A 518 -39.94 2.17 6.11
C PRO A 518 -40.84 0.99 6.53
N GLN A 519 -40.25 -0.20 6.62
CA GLN A 519 -40.81 -1.36 7.33
C GLN A 519 -40.39 -1.33 8.81
N GLU A 520 -41.28 -1.76 9.70
CA GLU A 520 -41.06 -1.83 11.15
C GLU A 520 -39.87 -2.73 11.53
N PRO A 521 -39.09 -2.39 12.58
CA PRO A 521 -37.88 -3.12 12.93
C PRO A 521 -38.19 -4.50 13.55
N GLN A 522 -37.70 -5.56 12.90
CA GLN A 522 -37.61 -6.89 13.50
C GLN A 522 -36.53 -6.92 14.62
N PRO A 523 -36.74 -7.71 15.69
CA PRO A 523 -35.78 -7.80 16.80
C PRO A 523 -34.46 -8.45 16.36
N GLN A 524 -33.34 -7.79 16.70
CA GLN A 524 -31.99 -8.28 16.45
C GLN A 524 -31.72 -9.62 17.17
N PRO A 525 -31.04 -10.59 16.52
CA PRO A 525 -30.55 -11.77 17.21
C PRO A 525 -29.42 -11.40 18.21
N PRO A 526 -29.29 -12.13 19.33
CA PRO A 526 -28.29 -11.79 20.35
C PRO A 526 -26.85 -12.02 19.83
N ALA A 527 -25.94 -11.14 20.26
CA ALA A 527 -24.51 -11.18 19.94
C ALA A 527 -23.83 -12.51 20.32
N PRO A 528 -22.80 -12.95 19.58
CA PRO A 528 -22.11 -14.21 19.88
C PRO A 528 -21.31 -14.11 21.20
N ARG A 529 -21.42 -15.17 22.03
CA ARG A 529 -20.78 -15.29 23.35
C ARG A 529 -19.27 -15.53 23.24
N GLY A 530 -18.51 -14.95 24.16
CA GLY A 530 -17.05 -15.07 24.24
C GLY A 530 -16.56 -16.45 24.71
N LEU A 531 -15.37 -16.83 24.25
CA LEU A 531 -14.72 -18.15 24.36
C LEU A 531 -14.45 -18.69 25.79
N PHE A 532 -14.85 -18.00 26.87
CA PHE A 532 -14.47 -18.36 28.24
C PHE A 532 -15.63 -18.41 29.27
N GLU A 533 -16.89 -18.55 28.85
CA GLU A 533 -17.99 -18.78 29.80
C GLU A 533 -18.15 -20.28 30.16
N PRO A 534 -18.22 -20.66 31.46
CA PRO A 534 -18.46 -22.03 31.89
C PRO A 534 -19.84 -22.56 31.47
N ARG A 535 -19.88 -23.79 30.91
CA ARG A 535 -21.13 -24.48 30.54
C ARG A 535 -21.86 -24.99 31.78
N VAL A 536 -23.02 -24.43 32.10
CA VAL A 536 -24.00 -25.04 33.01
C VAL A 536 -24.97 -25.89 32.17
N PRO A 537 -25.10 -27.21 32.40
CA PRO A 537 -26.04 -28.03 31.65
C PRO A 537 -27.49 -27.64 31.98
N PRO A 538 -28.42 -27.65 31.00
CA PRO A 538 -29.80 -27.27 31.22
C PRO A 538 -30.52 -28.26 32.13
N VAL A 539 -31.21 -27.72 33.14
CA VAL A 539 -32.15 -28.44 34.00
C VAL A 539 -33.34 -28.91 33.15
N PRO A 540 -33.77 -30.17 33.22
CA PRO A 540 -34.96 -30.62 32.49
C PRO A 540 -36.22 -29.93 33.03
N PRO A 541 -37.18 -29.56 32.17
CA PRO A 541 -38.39 -28.87 32.60
C PRO A 541 -39.23 -29.77 33.52
N ALA A 542 -39.73 -29.16 34.59
CA ALA A 542 -40.60 -29.79 35.56
C ALA A 542 -41.92 -30.24 34.91
N HIS A 543 -42.32 -31.47 35.20
CA HIS A 543 -43.66 -31.99 34.92
C HIS A 543 -44.68 -31.24 35.80
N ASP A 544 -45.60 -30.50 35.18
CA ASP A 544 -46.86 -30.08 35.79
C ASP A 544 -47.82 -31.27 35.78
N ASP A 545 -47.91 -31.97 36.92
CA ASP A 545 -49.07 -32.80 37.26
C ASP A 545 -49.91 -32.03 38.29
N ASP A 546 -51.10 -31.62 37.86
CA ASP A 546 -52.12 -31.04 38.70
C ASP A 546 -52.63 -32.07 39.73
N GLN A 547 -52.40 -31.71 41.00
CA GLN A 547 -53.14 -32.02 42.23
C GLN A 547 -54.31 -33.03 42.16
N GLN A 548 -54.19 -34.12 42.92
CA GLN A 548 -55.33 -34.69 43.64
C GLN A 548 -55.01 -34.91 45.13
N TRP A 549 -55.74 -34.15 45.94
CA TRP A 549 -55.88 -34.20 47.38
C TRP A 549 -56.36 -35.57 47.90
N HIS A 550 -56.06 -35.90 49.17
CA HIS A 550 -57.07 -36.10 50.22
C HIS A 550 -56.41 -36.30 51.61
N SER A 551 -56.75 -35.44 52.58
CA SER A 551 -56.86 -35.82 53.99
C SER A 551 -58.31 -36.20 54.30
N PRO A 552 -58.57 -37.14 55.23
CA PRO A 552 -59.86 -37.79 55.36
C PRO A 552 -60.78 -37.11 56.39
N GLY A 553 -62.03 -36.88 56.00
CA GLY A 553 -63.18 -36.94 56.91
C GLY A 553 -64.06 -35.69 56.97
N GLU A 554 -65.16 -35.69 56.21
CA GLU A 554 -66.52 -35.52 56.77
C GLU A 554 -67.60 -35.99 55.76
N PRO A 555 -68.77 -36.51 56.22
CA PRO A 555 -69.76 -37.16 55.38
C PRO A 555 -71.06 -36.36 55.11
N ARG A 556 -71.64 -36.70 53.95
CA ARG A 556 -72.98 -36.39 53.37
C ARG A 556 -73.13 -35.09 52.57
#